data_AF-A0A3P6GTW6-F1
#
_entry.id   AF-A0A3P6GTW6-F1
#
_cell.length_a   1.000
_cell.length_b   1.000
_cell.length_c   1.000
_cell.angle_alpha   90.00
_cell.angle_beta   90.00
_cell.angle_gamma   90.00
#
_symmetry.space_group_name_H-M   'P 1'
#
loop_
_entity.id
_entity.type
_entity.pdbx_description
1 polymer ?
#
loop_
_entity_poly.entity_id
_entity_poly.type
_entity_poly.pdbx_seq_one_letter_code
_entity_poly.pdbx_strand_id
1 'polypeptide(L)'
;MGVTEYSAKKLYAHLGFANGRDTMVAEGYRMDVLHVWGTHELSTADLLEWLGEFSPQSVEWIDDSSCTLRCNIIMINESTVLHVLHKLAEPFDRRVALTAMAAVISTMNTHNNGGDFERALRPPKLSPVEGTSDRLMPPCGRWFKSISSPERALCLYLRIAHKG
;
A
#
# COMPACT_ATOMS: atom_id res chain seq x y z
N MET A 1 -5.35 -4.98 22.17
CA MET A 1 -5.03 -3.57 22.47
C MET A 1 -5.59 -2.71 21.36
N GLY A 2 -6.38 -1.69 21.68
CA GLY A 2 -7.03 -0.81 20.69
C GLY A 2 -6.24 0.47 20.47
N VAL A 3 -6.38 1.07 19.28
CA VAL A 3 -5.85 2.40 18.97
C VAL A 3 -6.55 3.43 19.85
N THR A 4 -5.80 4.35 20.45
CA THR A 4 -6.40 5.45 21.22
C THR A 4 -7.18 6.40 20.29
N GLU A 5 -8.22 7.05 20.82
CA GLU A 5 -9.00 8.02 20.03
C GLU A 5 -8.13 9.15 19.47
N TYR A 6 -7.09 9.55 20.21
CA TYR A 6 -6.10 10.54 19.75
C TYR A 6 -5.30 10.05 18.54
N SER A 7 -4.76 8.82 18.60
CA SER A 7 -4.04 8.22 17.48
C SER A 7 -4.93 8.03 16.24
N ALA A 8 -6.20 7.64 16.44
CA ALA A 8 -7.17 7.53 15.37
C ALA A 8 -7.46 8.88 14.70
N LYS A 9 -7.71 9.95 15.49
CA LYS A 9 -7.90 11.31 14.96
C LYS A 9 -6.69 11.79 14.17
N LYS A 10 -5.47 11.51 14.65
CA LYS A 10 -4.24 11.85 13.93
C LYS A 10 -4.14 11.10 12.61
N LEU A 11 -4.47 9.81 12.56
CA LEU A 11 -4.49 9.04 11.31
C LEU A 11 -5.52 9.60 10.33
N TYR A 12 -6.73 9.91 10.80
CA TYR A 12 -7.77 10.52 9.97
C TYR A 12 -7.35 11.87 9.39
N ALA A 13 -6.71 12.72 10.20
CA ALA A 13 -6.16 13.98 9.72
C ALA A 13 -5.09 13.78 8.64
N HIS A 14 -4.18 12.80 8.80
CA HIS A 14 -3.18 12.47 7.77
C HIS A 14 -3.81 11.92 6.49
N LEU A 15 -4.90 11.17 6.61
CA LEU A 15 -5.71 10.73 5.48
C LEU A 15 -6.52 11.87 4.83
N GLY A 16 -6.44 13.10 5.36
CA GLY A 16 -7.16 14.25 4.82
C GLY A 16 -8.62 14.33 5.25
N PHE A 17 -9.00 13.64 6.32
CA PHE A 17 -10.33 13.70 6.94
C PHE A 17 -10.27 14.52 8.23
N ALA A 18 -10.38 15.84 8.10
CA ALA A 18 -10.29 16.75 9.25
C ALA A 18 -11.38 16.51 10.31
N ASN A 19 -12.58 16.08 9.89
CA ASN A 19 -13.68 15.76 10.81
C ASN A 19 -13.69 14.27 11.23
N GLY A 20 -12.63 13.52 10.90
CA GLY A 20 -12.45 12.15 11.38
C GLY A 20 -13.34 11.11 10.71
N ARG A 21 -13.79 10.15 11.52
CA ARG A 21 -14.54 8.95 11.11
C ARG A 21 -15.82 9.28 10.34
N ASP A 22 -16.58 10.29 10.75
CA ASP A 22 -17.90 10.57 10.17
C ASP A 22 -17.81 11.00 8.71
N THR A 23 -16.78 11.75 8.33
CA THR A 23 -16.53 12.11 6.93
C THR A 23 -16.13 10.91 6.09
N MET A 24 -15.34 9.98 6.64
CA MET A 24 -14.99 8.75 5.93
C MET A 24 -16.21 7.87 5.67
N VAL A 25 -17.11 7.76 6.65
CA VAL A 25 -18.37 7.01 6.48
C VAL A 25 -19.26 7.70 5.44
N ALA A 26 -19.37 9.03 5.48
CA ALA A 26 -20.15 9.81 4.52
C ALA A 26 -19.59 9.74 3.08
N GLU A 27 -18.26 9.73 2.92
CA GLU A 27 -17.60 9.51 1.62
C GLU A 27 -17.65 8.04 1.16
N GLY A 28 -18.12 7.10 2.00
CA GLY A 28 -18.32 5.71 1.60
C GLY A 28 -17.09 4.82 1.78
N TYR A 29 -16.17 5.12 2.69
CA TYR A 29 -15.04 4.24 3.00
C TYR A 29 -15.46 2.98 3.77
N ARG A 30 -14.81 1.85 3.47
CA ARG A 30 -14.92 0.58 4.18
C ARG A 30 -13.88 0.55 5.29
N MET A 31 -14.29 0.96 6.48
CA MET A 31 -13.40 1.11 7.63
C MET A 31 -12.83 -0.22 8.15
N ASP A 32 -13.46 -1.34 7.80
CA ASP A 32 -13.07 -2.72 8.11
C ASP A 32 -12.13 -3.35 7.08
N VAL A 33 -11.78 -2.62 6.02
CA VAL A 33 -10.98 -3.16 4.91
C VAL A 33 -9.73 -2.32 4.65
N LEU A 34 -8.59 -3.02 4.67
CA LEU A 34 -7.29 -2.47 4.32
C LEU A 34 -6.98 -2.79 2.87
N HIS A 35 -6.87 -1.77 2.03
CA HIS A 35 -6.45 -1.94 0.65
C HIS A 35 -4.93 -1.85 0.57
N VAL A 36 -4.33 -2.88 -0.03
CA VAL A 36 -2.88 -3.06 -0.15
C VAL A 36 -2.48 -3.06 -1.61
N TRP A 37 -1.42 -2.34 -1.90
CA TRP A 37 -0.80 -2.23 -3.20
C TRP A 37 0.64 -2.74 -3.10
N GLY A 38 1.11 -3.46 -4.14
CA GLY A 38 2.50 -3.92 -4.23
C GLY A 38 2.69 -5.39 -3.86
N THR A 39 1.62 -6.19 -3.99
CA THR A 39 1.60 -7.60 -3.58
C THR A 39 2.11 -8.56 -4.66
N HIS A 40 2.99 -8.11 -5.56
CA HIS A 40 3.37 -8.84 -6.78
C HIS A 40 3.89 -10.26 -6.55
N GLU A 41 4.71 -10.46 -5.51
CA GLU A 41 5.31 -11.76 -5.19
C GLU A 41 4.70 -12.39 -3.93
N LEU A 42 3.57 -11.85 -3.45
CA LEU A 42 2.91 -12.32 -2.23
C LEU A 42 1.71 -13.20 -2.55
N SER A 43 1.61 -14.32 -1.86
CA SER A 43 0.41 -15.14 -1.83
C SER A 43 -0.54 -14.68 -0.71
N THR A 44 -1.77 -15.18 -0.75
CA THR A 44 -2.71 -15.03 0.37
C THR A 44 -2.10 -15.50 1.69
N ALA A 45 -1.31 -16.58 1.69
CA ALA A 45 -0.68 -17.11 2.90
C ALA A 45 0.36 -16.13 3.48
N ASP A 46 1.24 -15.57 2.63
CA ASP A 46 2.27 -14.62 3.07
C ASP A 46 1.64 -13.36 3.71
N LEU A 47 0.53 -12.87 3.14
CA LEU A 47 -0.20 -11.70 3.66
C LEU A 47 -0.91 -11.99 4.98
N LEU A 48 -1.54 -13.16 5.11
CA LEU A 48 -2.22 -13.56 6.34
C LEU A 48 -1.22 -13.85 7.47
N GLU A 49 -0.06 -14.43 7.16
CA GLU A 49 1.02 -14.65 8.12
C GLU A 49 1.61 -13.33 8.60
N TRP A 50 1.95 -12.42 7.68
CA TRP A 50 2.48 -11.10 8.01
C TRP A 50 1.54 -10.30 8.93
N LEU A 51 0.23 -10.37 8.68
CA LEU A 51 -0.78 -9.72 9.51
C LEU A 51 -1.31 -10.61 10.63
N GLY A 52 -0.71 -11.78 10.89
CA GLY A 52 -1.24 -12.79 11.82
C GLY A 52 -1.50 -12.24 13.22
N GLU A 53 -0.68 -11.29 13.68
CA GLU A 53 -0.86 -10.62 14.98
C GLU A 53 -2.17 -9.80 15.08
N PHE A 54 -2.75 -9.41 13.95
CA PHE A 54 -3.99 -8.66 13.83
C PHE A 54 -5.20 -9.54 13.51
N SER A 55 -4.98 -10.84 13.27
CA SER A 55 -6.03 -11.81 12.92
C SER A 55 -6.89 -11.38 11.72
N PRO A 56 -6.31 -11.20 10.52
CA PRO A 56 -7.05 -10.89 9.30
C PRO A 56 -8.07 -11.99 8.98
N GLN A 57 -9.23 -11.61 8.45
CA GLN A 57 -10.29 -12.56 8.11
C GLN A 57 -10.02 -13.24 6.76
N SER A 58 -9.79 -12.44 5.72
CA SER A 58 -9.60 -12.93 4.35
C SER A 58 -8.95 -11.87 3.47
N VAL A 59 -8.42 -12.33 2.34
CA VAL A 59 -7.86 -11.48 1.28
C VAL A 59 -8.76 -11.58 0.05
N GLU A 60 -9.22 -10.43 -0.42
CA GLU A 60 -9.97 -10.27 -1.66
C GLU A 60 -9.02 -9.67 -2.71
N TRP A 61 -8.73 -10.43 -3.75
CA TRP A 61 -7.87 -9.99 -4.86
C TRP A 61 -8.69 -9.16 -5.84
N ILE A 62 -8.15 -8.00 -6.23
CA ILE A 62 -8.89 -7.01 -7.05
C ILE A 62 -8.54 -7.13 -8.53
N ASP A 63 -7.34 -7.59 -8.85
CA ASP A 63 -6.87 -7.71 -10.23
C ASP A 63 -5.70 -8.71 -10.33
N ASP A 64 -5.81 -9.62 -11.30
CA ASP A 64 -4.87 -10.73 -11.55
C ASP A 64 -3.83 -10.33 -12.62
N SER A 65 -3.98 -9.15 -13.23
CA SER A 65 -3.20 -8.71 -14.39
C SER A 65 -1.84 -8.10 -14.01
N SER A 66 -0.86 -9.01 -13.94
CA SER A 66 0.58 -8.97 -14.29
C SER A 66 1.51 -7.77 -14.02
N CYS A 67 1.08 -6.56 -13.66
CA CYS A 67 2.03 -5.46 -13.42
C CYS A 67 1.80 -4.67 -12.12
N THR A 68 0.60 -4.74 -11.53
CA THR A 68 0.27 -4.03 -10.28
C THR A 68 -0.73 -4.83 -9.45
N LEU A 69 -0.28 -5.86 -8.73
CA LEU A 69 -1.16 -6.65 -7.88
C LEU A 69 -1.68 -5.80 -6.70
N ARG A 70 -3.00 -5.83 -6.53
CA ARG A 70 -3.77 -5.10 -5.52
C ARG A 70 -4.72 -6.06 -4.83
N CYS A 71 -4.82 -5.96 -3.51
CA CYS A 71 -5.79 -6.73 -2.75
C CYS A 71 -6.43 -5.89 -1.65
N ASN A 72 -7.61 -6.30 -1.24
CA ASN A 72 -8.29 -5.86 -0.03
C ASN A 72 -8.08 -6.93 1.04
N ILE A 73 -7.71 -6.52 2.25
CA ILE A 73 -7.60 -7.39 3.41
C ILE A 73 -8.73 -7.03 4.35
N ILE A 74 -9.63 -8.00 4.56
CA ILE A 74 -10.80 -7.83 5.40
C ILE A 74 -10.38 -8.10 6.85
N MET A 75 -10.66 -7.13 7.73
CA MET A 75 -10.35 -7.21 9.14
C MET A 75 -11.63 -7.41 9.96
N ILE A 76 -11.49 -7.83 11.22
CA ILE A 76 -12.63 -8.02 12.12
C ILE A 76 -13.35 -6.71 12.47
N ASN A 77 -12.62 -5.60 12.52
CA ASN A 77 -13.18 -4.29 12.83
C ASN A 77 -12.27 -3.14 12.36
N GLU A 78 -12.82 -1.92 12.38
CA GLU A 78 -12.10 -0.68 12.08
C GLU A 78 -10.89 -0.47 12.98
N SER A 79 -11.02 -0.78 14.26
CA SER A 79 -9.94 -0.59 15.23
C SER A 79 -8.69 -1.37 14.86
N THR A 80 -8.85 -2.56 14.27
CA THR A 80 -7.75 -3.39 13.74
C THR A 80 -7.10 -2.73 12.53
N VAL A 81 -7.88 -2.20 11.58
CA VAL A 81 -7.34 -1.48 10.41
C VAL A 81 -6.53 -0.26 10.84
N LEU A 82 -7.07 0.54 11.76
CA LEU A 82 -6.36 1.68 12.34
C LEU A 82 -5.11 1.25 13.09
N HIS A 83 -5.13 0.09 13.76
CA HIS A 83 -3.98 -0.43 14.49
C HIS A 83 -2.87 -0.82 13.52
N VAL A 84 -3.21 -1.50 12.42
CA VAL A 84 -2.26 -1.80 11.34
C VAL A 84 -1.66 -0.52 10.77
N LEU A 85 -2.48 0.47 10.45
CA LEU A 85 -1.99 1.75 9.92
C LEU A 85 -1.13 2.52 10.93
N HIS A 86 -1.47 2.48 12.21
CA HIS A 86 -0.69 3.13 13.27
C HIS A 86 0.66 2.44 13.51
N LYS A 87 0.67 1.09 13.48
CA LYS A 87 1.83 0.29 13.89
C LYS A 87 2.78 0.04 12.73
N LEU A 88 2.25 -0.26 11.55
CA LEU A 88 3.02 -0.70 10.40
C LEU A 88 3.18 0.38 9.34
N ALA A 89 2.51 1.52 9.44
CA ALA A 89 2.49 2.48 8.34
C ALA A 89 3.04 3.85 8.73
N GLU A 90 3.78 4.45 7.79
CA GLU A 90 4.25 5.83 7.88
C GLU A 90 3.57 6.71 6.82
N PRO A 91 3.36 8.01 7.11
CA PRO A 91 2.81 8.95 6.15
C PRO A 91 3.58 8.92 4.83
N PHE A 92 2.84 8.85 3.74
CA PHE A 92 3.39 8.56 2.42
C PHE A 92 3.73 9.82 1.63
N ASP A 93 4.97 9.93 1.16
CA ASP A 93 5.38 10.91 0.16
C ASP A 93 5.29 10.31 -1.26
N ARG A 94 4.50 10.95 -2.12
CA ARG A 94 4.27 10.56 -3.52
C ARG A 94 5.58 10.40 -4.32
N ARG A 95 6.62 11.16 -4.01
CA ARG A 95 7.91 11.14 -4.75
C ARG A 95 8.72 9.88 -4.43
N VAL A 96 8.71 9.47 -3.16
CA VAL A 96 9.38 8.24 -2.67
C VAL A 96 8.74 7.02 -3.31
N ALA A 97 7.42 7.04 -3.47
CA ALA A 97 6.66 5.98 -4.08
C ALA A 97 6.98 5.75 -5.55
N LEU A 98 6.94 6.83 -6.33
CA LEU A 98 7.21 6.74 -7.76
C LEU A 98 8.63 6.22 -8.01
N THR A 99 9.57 6.58 -7.13
CA THR A 99 10.95 6.09 -7.19
C THR A 99 11.04 4.60 -6.85
N ALA A 100 10.43 4.15 -5.74
CA ALA A 100 10.39 2.73 -5.39
C ALA A 100 9.70 1.89 -6.47
N MET A 101 8.62 2.42 -7.03
CA MET A 101 7.86 1.83 -8.13
C MET A 101 8.64 1.69 -9.43
N ALA A 102 9.32 2.76 -9.84
CA ALA A 102 10.21 2.72 -10.99
C ALA A 102 11.33 1.68 -10.78
N ALA A 103 11.82 1.53 -9.55
CA ALA A 103 12.77 0.48 -9.21
C ALA A 103 12.16 -0.93 -9.34
N VAL A 104 10.93 -1.17 -8.84
CA VAL A 104 10.21 -2.45 -9.04
C VAL A 104 10.10 -2.80 -10.52
N ILE A 105 9.59 -1.87 -11.33
CA ILE A 105 9.37 -2.10 -12.77
C ILE A 105 10.70 -2.36 -13.48
N SER A 106 11.75 -1.62 -13.10
CA SER A 106 13.10 -1.84 -13.62
C SER A 106 13.60 -3.25 -13.29
N THR A 107 13.39 -3.74 -12.07
CA THR A 107 13.80 -5.10 -11.68
C THR A 107 13.05 -6.19 -12.44
N MET A 108 11.74 -6.01 -12.67
CA MET A 108 10.92 -6.95 -13.44
C MET A 108 11.38 -7.06 -14.90
N ASN A 109 11.72 -5.93 -15.52
CA ASN A 109 12.22 -5.91 -16.90
C ASN A 109 13.65 -6.49 -17.04
N THR A 110 14.36 -6.70 -15.94
CA THR A 110 15.74 -7.23 -15.94
C THR A 110 15.79 -8.77 -15.95
N HIS A 111 14.65 -9.46 -15.88
CA HIS A 111 14.61 -10.94 -15.95
C HIS A 111 14.83 -11.51 -17.37
N ASN A 112 15.48 -10.75 -18.26
CA ASN A 112 15.83 -11.20 -19.62
C ASN A 112 17.31 -11.03 -20.00
N ASN A 113 18.20 -10.61 -19.10
CA ASN A 113 19.64 -10.73 -19.35
C ASN A 113 20.43 -10.73 -18.03
N GLY A 114 21.18 -11.81 -17.79
CA GLY A 114 22.09 -11.89 -16.66
C GLY A 114 23.24 -10.88 -16.78
N GLY A 115 23.58 -10.25 -15.66
CA GLY A 115 24.82 -9.47 -15.51
C GLY A 115 24.67 -8.20 -14.66
N ASP A 116 25.47 -8.14 -13.59
CA ASP A 116 25.84 -6.97 -12.78
C ASP A 116 24.81 -6.31 -11.86
N PHE A 117 24.72 -6.87 -10.66
CA PHE A 117 24.42 -6.19 -9.41
C PHE A 117 25.58 -5.22 -9.09
N GLU A 118 25.47 -3.93 -9.45
CA GLU A 118 26.18 -2.76 -8.86
C GLU A 118 26.06 -1.51 -9.77
N ARG A 119 24.84 -0.97 -9.97
CA ARG A 119 24.72 0.40 -10.55
C ARG A 119 23.40 1.19 -10.31
N ALA A 120 22.58 0.85 -9.31
CA ALA A 120 21.26 1.46 -9.17
C ALA A 120 21.13 2.57 -8.08
N LEU A 121 22.23 3.15 -7.58
CA LEU A 121 22.18 4.31 -6.66
C LEU A 121 22.41 5.67 -7.33
N ARG A 122 22.30 5.79 -8.66
CA ARG A 122 22.23 7.10 -9.31
C ARG A 122 20.80 7.38 -9.72
N PRO A 123 20.18 8.49 -9.26
CA PRO A 123 18.86 8.87 -9.75
C PRO A 123 18.97 9.06 -11.27
N PRO A 124 18.21 8.30 -12.09
CA PRO A 124 18.22 8.54 -13.52
C PRO A 124 17.57 9.91 -13.76
N LYS A 125 18.23 10.73 -14.57
CA LYS A 125 17.58 11.90 -15.18
C LYS A 125 16.37 11.37 -15.95
N LEU A 126 15.18 11.67 -15.46
CA LEU A 126 13.92 11.32 -16.12
C LEU A 126 13.87 12.03 -17.47
N SER A 127 14.08 11.30 -18.56
CA SER A 127 13.43 11.64 -19.82
C SER A 127 11.99 11.11 -19.76
N PRO A 128 10.97 11.89 -20.17
CA PRO A 128 9.60 11.41 -20.19
C PRO A 128 9.50 10.28 -21.21
N VAL A 129 9.32 9.04 -20.75
CA VAL A 129 8.89 7.95 -21.62
C VAL A 129 7.40 8.12 -21.82
N GLU A 130 7.01 8.62 -23.00
CA GLU A 130 5.64 8.53 -23.51
C GLU A 130 5.30 7.05 -23.71
N GLY A 131 4.62 6.47 -22.71
CA GLY A 131 4.16 5.09 -22.72
C GLY A 131 3.40 4.78 -21.43
N THR A 132 2.10 5.09 -21.40
CA THR A 132 1.12 4.72 -20.36
C THR A 132 1.47 5.12 -18.92
N SER A 133 1.53 6.44 -18.66
CA SER A 133 1.76 7.00 -17.32
C SER A 133 0.49 7.05 -16.43
N ASP A 134 -0.66 6.57 -16.90
CA ASP A 134 -1.96 6.81 -16.25
C ASP A 134 -2.30 5.87 -15.09
N ARG A 135 -1.50 4.82 -14.79
CA ARG A 135 -1.90 3.74 -13.84
C ARG A 135 -0.85 3.25 -12.84
N LEU A 136 0.29 3.92 -12.69
CA LEU A 136 1.38 3.39 -11.84
C LEU A 136 1.26 3.73 -10.34
N MET A 137 0.35 4.62 -9.94
CA MET A 137 -0.09 4.83 -8.55
C MET A 137 -1.41 5.64 -8.58
N PRO A 138 -2.43 5.33 -7.75
CA PRO A 138 -3.76 5.95 -7.90
C PRO A 138 -3.81 7.45 -7.53
N PRO A 139 -4.78 8.20 -8.11
CA PRO A 139 -4.63 9.62 -8.43
C PRO A 139 -4.72 10.62 -7.25
N CYS A 140 -4.97 10.16 -6.02
CA CYS A 140 -5.04 11.04 -4.84
C CYS A 140 -4.45 10.42 -3.56
N GLY A 141 -3.85 11.30 -2.74
CA GLY A 141 -2.78 11.04 -1.78
C GLY A 141 -3.18 10.59 -0.38
N ARG A 142 -4.07 9.60 -0.26
CA ARG A 142 -4.50 9.01 1.03
C ARG A 142 -3.88 7.62 1.25
N TRP A 143 -2.57 7.52 1.09
CA TRP A 143 -1.81 6.27 1.22
C TRP A 143 -0.84 6.36 2.39
N PHE A 144 -0.41 5.21 2.88
CA PHE A 144 0.68 5.04 3.82
C PHE A 144 1.68 4.02 3.26
N LYS A 145 2.97 4.19 3.55
CA LYS A 145 3.98 3.19 3.22
C LYS A 145 4.15 2.25 4.41
N SER A 146 4.25 0.94 4.17
CA SER A 146 4.60 0.01 5.23
C SER A 146 6.04 0.22 5.69
N ILE A 147 6.26 0.32 7.00
CA ILE A 147 7.59 0.35 7.64
C ILE A 147 8.22 -1.04 7.69
N SER A 148 7.39 -2.10 7.63
CA SER A 148 7.81 -3.49 7.59
C SER A 148 7.05 -4.23 6.48
N SER A 149 7.68 -4.42 5.33
CA SER A 149 7.14 -5.29 4.30
C SER A 149 7.49 -6.76 4.60
N PRO A 150 6.66 -7.71 4.17
CA PRO A 150 7.03 -9.13 4.10
C PRO A 150 8.33 -9.33 3.31
N GLU A 151 9.07 -10.39 3.60
CA GLU A 151 10.40 -10.68 2.99
C GLU A 151 10.38 -10.73 1.46
N ARG A 152 9.22 -11.05 0.88
CA ARG A 152 8.99 -11.17 -0.57
C ARG A 152 8.42 -9.90 -1.20
N ALA A 153 8.27 -8.80 -0.44
CA ALA A 153 7.73 -7.56 -0.97
C ALA A 153 8.77 -6.44 -0.93
N LEU A 154 9.01 -5.83 -2.10
CA LEU A 154 9.91 -4.67 -2.22
C LEU A 154 9.37 -3.45 -1.45
N CYS A 155 8.07 -3.18 -1.56
CA CYS A 155 7.35 -2.10 -0.86
C CYS A 155 5.85 -2.41 -0.82
N LEU A 156 5.19 -2.12 0.31
CA LEU A 156 3.73 -2.17 0.42
C LEU A 156 3.16 -0.77 0.68
N TYR A 157 2.12 -0.42 -0.06
CA TYR A 157 1.33 0.80 0.19
C TYR A 157 -0.05 0.42 0.68
N LEU A 158 -0.48 1.09 1.76
CA LEU A 158 -1.69 0.80 2.51
C LEU A 158 -2.65 1.98 2.42
N ARG A 159 -3.94 1.72 2.24
CA ARG A 159 -5.01 2.72 2.39
C ARG A 159 -6.28 2.08 2.91
N ILE A 160 -7.24 2.90 3.34
CA ILE A 160 -8.60 2.41 3.62
C ILE A 160 -9.34 2.24 2.30
N ALA A 161 -10.01 1.10 2.11
CA ALA A 161 -10.74 0.82 0.88
C ALA A 161 -11.96 1.76 0.73
N HIS A 162 -12.18 2.27 -0.48
CA HIS A 162 -13.38 3.04 -0.82
C HIS A 162 -14.45 2.06 -1.34
N LYS A 163 -15.73 2.24 -0.98
CA LYS A 163 -16.84 1.57 -1.69
C LYS A 163 -16.90 2.20 -3.08
N GLY A 164 -16.42 1.48 -4.10
CA GLY A 164 -16.47 1.94 -5.48
C GLY A 164 -17.89 2.32 -5.91
#